data_AF-A0AAV9ZZN6-F1
#
_entry.id   AF-A0AAV9ZZN6-F1
#
_cell.length_a   1.000
_cell.length_b   1.000
_cell.length_c   1.000
_cell.angle_alpha   90.00
_cell.angle_beta   90.00
_cell.angle_gamma   90.00
#
_symmetry.space_group_name_H-M   'P 1'
#
loop_
_entity.id
_entity.type
_entity.pdbx_description
1 polymer ?
#
loop_
_entity_poly.entity_id
_entity_poly.type
_entity_poly.pdbx_seq_one_letter_code
_entity_poly.pdbx_strand_id
1 'polypeptide(L)'
;YLFKRTQGDAWFKPSEENVFAGVCLCVETGCFRVFPYGNPYLLPFEAAVGALNPLVAIKVCVYREPNARERSFDDAPCIYISHDTRIHILDSMAHLPQAEKDQCGAFLRDERVLIV
;
A
#
# COMPACT_ATOMS: atom_id res chain seq x y z
N TYR A 1 -20.25 -32.62 9.14
CA TYR A 1 -20.11 -32.78 7.69
C TYR A 1 -20.29 -31.49 6.87
N LEU A 2 -20.24 -30.29 7.48
CA LEU A 2 -20.36 -28.99 6.78
C LEU A 2 -19.10 -28.10 6.83
N PHE A 3 -18.00 -28.59 7.41
CA PHE A 3 -16.75 -27.82 7.56
C PHE A 3 -15.70 -28.08 6.46
N LYS A 4 -15.90 -29.10 5.60
CA LYS A 4 -14.93 -29.48 4.55
C LYS A 4 -15.31 -29.05 3.15
N ARG A 5 -16.47 -28.40 2.95
CA ARG A 5 -17.05 -28.18 1.61
C ARG A 5 -17.08 -26.72 1.16
N THR A 6 -16.61 -25.77 1.97
CA THR A 6 -16.59 -24.33 1.64
C THR A 6 -15.18 -23.73 1.56
N GLN A 7 -14.10 -24.51 1.73
CA GLN A 7 -12.73 -24.01 1.58
C GLN A 7 -12.15 -24.16 0.15
N GLY A 8 -12.92 -24.66 -0.81
CA GLY A 8 -12.42 -24.95 -2.17
C GLY A 8 -12.39 -23.76 -3.13
N ASP A 9 -13.28 -22.77 -2.95
CA ASP A 9 -13.58 -21.79 -4.03
C ASP A 9 -13.68 -20.32 -3.58
N ALA A 10 -13.23 -19.98 -2.37
CA ALA A 10 -13.23 -18.59 -1.87
C ALA A 10 -11.90 -18.16 -1.24
N TRP A 11 -10.83 -18.93 -1.45
CA TRP A 11 -9.50 -18.46 -1.11
C TRP A 11 -8.91 -17.83 -2.35
N PHE A 12 -8.84 -16.49 -2.35
CA PHE A 12 -8.11 -15.66 -3.31
C PHE A 12 -6.95 -16.45 -3.93
N LYS A 13 -7.17 -17.01 -5.12
CA LYS A 13 -6.06 -17.47 -5.96
C LYS A 13 -5.44 -16.17 -6.48
N PRO A 14 -4.24 -15.79 -6.04
CA PRO A 14 -3.57 -14.66 -6.61
C PRO A 14 -2.96 -15.15 -7.92
N SER A 15 -3.74 -15.12 -8.99
CA SER A 15 -3.25 -15.29 -10.35
C SER A 15 -2.34 -14.10 -10.66
N GLU A 16 -1.02 -14.30 -10.63
CA GLU A 16 0.13 -13.51 -11.16
C GLU A 16 0.12 -11.96 -11.10
N GLU A 17 -0.93 -11.33 -10.58
CA GLU A 17 -1.21 -9.89 -10.51
C GLU A 17 -1.06 -9.36 -9.07
N ASN A 18 -0.63 -10.21 -8.14
CA ASN A 18 -0.67 -9.98 -6.69
C ASN A 18 0.57 -9.26 -6.12
N VAL A 19 1.25 -8.47 -6.95
CA VAL A 19 2.44 -7.66 -6.56
C VAL A 19 2.01 -6.32 -5.91
N PHE A 20 0.70 -6.09 -5.89
CA PHE A 20 0.14 -4.75 -6.01
C PHE A 20 -0.76 -4.32 -4.84
N ALA A 21 -1.24 -5.26 -4.03
CA ALA A 21 -2.01 -4.93 -2.83
C ALA A 21 -1.47 -5.67 -1.61
N GLY A 22 -1.42 -4.99 -0.47
CA GLY A 22 -0.95 -5.56 0.78
C GLY A 22 -1.30 -4.70 1.99
N VAL A 23 -1.48 -5.32 3.14
CA VAL A 23 -1.77 -4.64 4.40
C VAL A 23 -0.68 -4.97 5.40
N CYS A 24 -0.11 -3.95 6.03
CA CYS A 24 0.86 -4.07 7.10
C CYS A 24 0.24 -3.55 8.41
N LEU A 25 0.19 -4.39 9.44
CA LEU A 25 -0.37 -4.08 10.75
C LEU A 25 0.73 -4.06 11.80
N CYS A 26 0.79 -3.00 12.60
CA CYS A 26 1.63 -2.95 13.79
C CYS A 26 0.95 -3.73 14.92
N VAL A 27 1.54 -4.85 15.34
CA VAL A 27 1.02 -5.70 16.44
C VAL A 27 1.61 -5.25 17.77
N GLU A 28 2.86 -4.81 17.75
CA GLU A 28 3.61 -4.26 18.86
C GLU A 28 4.62 -3.26 18.28
N THR A 29 5.12 -2.30 19.07
CA THR A 29 6.05 -1.28 18.56
C THR A 29 7.29 -1.94 17.94
N GLY A 30 7.45 -1.80 16.61
CA GLY A 30 8.53 -2.44 15.85
C GLY A 30 8.22 -3.85 15.32
N CYS A 31 7.06 -4.42 15.64
CA CYS A 31 6.60 -5.73 15.17
C CYS A 31 5.43 -5.57 14.19
N PHE A 32 5.71 -5.84 12.91
CA PHE A 32 4.73 -5.72 11.83
C PHE A 32 4.29 -7.08 11.31
N ARG A 33 3.04 -7.17 10.87
CA ARG A 33 2.50 -8.32 10.14
C ARG A 33 1.95 -7.89 8.81
N VAL A 34 2.46 -8.51 7.75
CA VAL A 34 2.07 -8.20 6.38
C VAL A 34 1.19 -9.28 5.79
N PHE A 35 0.12 -8.84 5.15
CA PHE A 35 -0.85 -9.66 4.43
C PHE A 35 -0.91 -9.25 2.97
N PRO A 36 -1.06 -10.19 2.03
CA PRO A 36 -1.08 -11.63 2.22
C PRO A 36 0.28 -12.21 2.69
N TYR A 37 0.22 -13.20 3.57
CA TYR A 37 1.42 -13.84 4.14
C TYR A 37 2.27 -14.52 3.06
N GLY A 38 3.59 -14.50 3.26
CA GLY A 38 4.55 -15.22 2.41
C GLY A 38 4.75 -14.60 1.02
N ASN A 39 4.31 -13.36 0.80
CA ASN A 39 4.52 -12.66 -0.44
C ASN A 39 5.86 -11.89 -0.43
N PRO A 40 6.89 -12.34 -1.18
CA PRO A 40 8.20 -11.68 -1.18
C PRO A 40 8.17 -10.26 -1.76
N TYR A 41 7.18 -9.94 -2.60
CA TYR A 41 7.02 -8.61 -3.19
C TYR A 41 6.60 -7.54 -2.18
N LEU A 42 6.16 -7.95 -0.98
CA LEU A 42 5.79 -7.03 0.09
C LEU A 42 6.91 -6.82 1.11
N LEU A 43 8.07 -7.48 0.97
CA LEU A 43 9.23 -7.26 1.85
C LEU A 43 9.72 -5.80 1.84
N PRO A 44 9.82 -5.11 0.68
CA PRO A 44 10.19 -3.69 0.68
C PRO A 44 9.14 -2.81 1.35
N PHE A 45 7.86 -3.18 1.21
CA PHE A 45 6.74 -2.50 1.85
C PHE A 45 6.81 -2.62 3.37
N GLU A 46 7.04 -3.82 3.88
CA GLU A 46 7.22 -4.08 5.32
C GLU A 46 8.37 -3.27 5.91
N ALA A 47 9.54 -3.29 5.26
CA ALA A 47 10.72 -2.59 5.75
C ALA A 47 10.50 -1.07 5.82
N ALA A 48 9.88 -0.50 4.79
CA ALA A 48 9.61 0.93 4.73
C ALA A 48 8.51 1.37 5.71
N VAL A 49 7.45 0.56 5.87
CA VAL A 49 6.42 0.78 6.91
C VAL A 49 7.03 0.65 8.30
N GLY A 50 7.97 -0.27 8.52
CA GLY A 50 8.67 -0.41 9.79
C GLY A 50 9.48 0.84 10.16
N ALA A 51 10.13 1.47 9.18
CA ALA A 51 10.86 2.72 9.39
C ALA A 51 9.93 3.91 9.67
N LEU A 52 8.78 3.98 8.99
CA LEU A 52 7.75 4.99 9.26
C LEU A 52 7.07 4.75 10.62
N ASN A 53 6.90 3.48 11.03
CA ASN A 53 6.21 3.04 12.24
C ASN A 53 4.77 3.59 12.40
N PRO A 54 3.85 3.35 11.44
CA PRO A 54 2.43 3.63 11.59
C PRO A 54 1.70 2.46 12.28
N LEU A 55 0.46 2.70 12.73
CA LEU A 55 -0.38 1.63 13.31
C LEU A 55 -0.84 0.62 12.24
N VAL A 56 -1.20 1.12 11.07
CA VAL A 56 -1.65 0.35 9.91
C VAL A 56 -1.11 1.03 8.66
N ALA A 57 -0.74 0.25 7.65
CA ALA A 57 -0.43 0.74 6.31
C ALA A 57 -1.06 -0.17 5.25
N ILE A 58 -1.73 0.39 4.26
CA ILE A 58 -2.42 -0.37 3.21
C ILE A 58 -1.87 0.02 1.84
N LYS A 59 -1.13 -0.90 1.20
CA LYS A 59 -0.70 -0.84 -0.20
C LYS A 59 -1.87 -1.15 -1.12
N VAL A 60 -2.30 -0.19 -1.94
CA VAL A 60 -3.33 -0.36 -2.98
C VAL A 60 -2.80 0.10 -4.33
N CYS A 61 -2.63 -0.83 -5.27
CA CYS A 61 -2.39 -0.42 -6.65
C CYS A 61 -3.64 0.10 -7.32
N VAL A 62 -3.44 1.18 -8.05
CA VAL A 62 -4.48 1.77 -8.87
C VAL A 62 -4.25 1.30 -10.30
N TYR A 63 -5.18 0.50 -10.83
CA TYR A 63 -5.21 0.22 -12.26
C TYR A 63 -5.73 1.44 -13.02
N ARG A 64 -5.10 1.72 -14.16
CA ARG A 64 -5.53 2.79 -15.04
C ARG A 64 -5.61 2.26 -16.46
N GLU A 65 -6.66 2.65 -17.17
CA GLU A 65 -6.80 2.29 -18.58
C GLU A 65 -5.61 2.85 -19.38
N PRO A 66 -5.01 2.06 -20.28
CA PRO A 66 -3.77 2.42 -21.01
C PRO A 66 -3.91 3.68 -21.88
N ASN A 67 -5.13 4.13 -22.17
CA ASN A 67 -5.42 5.29 -23.02
C ASN A 67 -5.92 6.51 -22.23
N ALA A 68 -5.95 6.45 -20.90
CA ALA A 68 -6.31 7.60 -20.11
C ALA A 68 -5.22 8.67 -20.28
N ARG A 69 -5.59 9.84 -20.81
CA ARG A 69 -4.71 11.01 -20.92
C ARG A 69 -4.34 11.48 -19.51
N GLU A 70 -3.04 11.48 -19.21
CA GLU A 70 -2.50 11.83 -17.89
C GLU A 70 -3.02 13.20 -17.43
N ARG A 71 -3.71 13.22 -16.28
CA ARG A 71 -3.64 14.38 -15.39
C ARG A 71 -2.34 14.19 -14.64
N SER A 72 -1.27 14.73 -15.20
CA SER A 72 0.06 14.72 -14.63
C SER A 72 0.00 15.37 -13.25
N PHE A 73 0.11 14.56 -12.19
CA PHE A 73 0.52 15.01 -10.87
C PHE A 73 2.05 15.21 -10.86
N ASP A 74 2.62 15.75 -11.93
CA ASP A 74 4.05 15.57 -12.27
C ASP A 74 4.98 16.20 -11.23
N ASP A 75 4.58 17.32 -10.62
CA ASP A 75 5.40 18.06 -9.65
C ASP A 75 4.68 18.35 -8.32
N ALA A 76 3.46 17.87 -8.14
CA ALA A 76 2.74 18.12 -6.90
C ALA A 76 3.31 17.23 -5.77
N PRO A 77 3.81 17.78 -4.65
CA PRO A 77 4.36 16.98 -3.55
C PRO A 77 3.25 16.30 -2.71
N CYS A 78 1.99 16.72 -2.88
CA CYS A 78 0.85 16.11 -2.20
C CYS A 78 -0.48 16.42 -2.91
N ILE A 79 -1.50 15.62 -2.60
CA ILE A 79 -2.89 15.78 -2.99
C ILE A 79 -3.67 16.26 -1.77
N TYR A 80 -4.22 17.48 -1.83
CA TYR A 80 -5.01 18.03 -0.73
C TYR A 80 -6.45 17.49 -0.79
N ILE A 81 -6.87 16.77 0.25
CA ILE A 81 -8.26 16.27 0.40
C ILE A 81 -9.07 17.27 1.22
N SER A 82 -8.48 17.77 2.31
CA SER A 82 -9.08 18.74 3.24
C SER A 82 -7.99 19.64 3.84
N HIS A 83 -8.39 20.56 4.72
CA HIS A 83 -7.48 21.46 5.44
C HIS A 83 -6.36 20.70 6.19
N ASP A 84 -6.72 19.57 6.81
CA ASP A 84 -5.84 18.76 7.66
C ASP A 84 -5.53 17.38 7.06
N THR A 85 -6.03 17.06 5.86
CA THR A 85 -5.86 15.72 5.26
C THR A 85 -5.30 15.84 3.87
N ARG A 86 -4.15 15.21 3.63
CA ARG A 86 -3.36 15.38 2.42
C ARG A 86 -2.64 14.08 2.10
N ILE A 87 -2.69 13.59 0.87
CA ILE A 87 -1.91 12.41 0.49
C ILE A 87 -0.56 12.88 -0.03
N HIS A 88 0.55 12.51 0.62
CA HIS A 88 1.90 12.80 0.10
C HIS A 88 2.15 12.07 -1.21
N ILE A 89 2.75 12.70 -2.19
CA ILE A 89 3.21 12.00 -3.41
C ILE A 89 4.71 11.79 -3.27
N LEU A 90 5.12 10.54 -3.23
CA LEU A 90 6.52 10.12 -3.16
C LEU A 90 6.89 9.40 -4.45
N ASP A 91 8.15 9.55 -4.87
CA ASP A 91 8.60 8.89 -6.09
C ASP A 91 8.73 7.38 -5.95
N SER A 92 9.20 6.89 -4.79
CA SER A 92 9.44 5.47 -4.57
C SER A 92 9.27 5.06 -3.10
N MET A 93 9.17 3.76 -2.85
CA MET A 93 9.16 3.16 -1.51
C MET A 93 10.31 3.62 -0.60
N ALA A 94 11.47 3.98 -1.16
CA ALA A 94 12.63 4.43 -0.40
C ALA A 94 12.40 5.78 0.32
N HIS A 95 11.47 6.60 -0.17
CA HIS A 95 11.12 7.89 0.42
C HIS A 95 9.99 7.77 1.46
N LEU A 96 9.32 6.62 1.58
CA LEU A 96 8.25 6.39 2.55
C LEU A 96 8.65 6.70 4.01
N PRO A 97 9.87 6.40 4.49
CA PRO A 97 10.28 6.76 5.85
C PRO A 97 10.36 8.28 6.10
N GLN A 98 10.48 9.07 5.04
CA GLN A 98 10.52 10.54 5.10
C GLN A 98 9.11 11.16 5.01
N ALA A 99 8.08 10.34 4.75
CA ALA A 99 6.70 10.81 4.70
C ALA A 99 6.26 11.34 6.06
N GLU A 100 5.45 12.39 6.05
CA GLU A 100 4.90 12.97 7.27
C GLU A 100 3.77 12.08 7.80
N LYS A 101 3.89 11.65 9.05
CA LYS A 101 2.89 10.77 9.71
C LYS A 101 1.50 11.40 9.80
N ASP A 102 1.42 12.73 9.90
CA ASP A 102 0.16 13.46 10.05
C ASP A 102 -0.66 13.54 8.75
N GLN A 103 -0.08 13.12 7.62
CA GLN A 103 -0.75 13.24 6.32
C GLN A 103 -1.72 12.07 6.03
N CYS A 104 -1.81 11.07 6.90
CA CYS A 104 -2.81 9.99 6.80
C CYS A 104 -2.77 9.18 5.49
N GLY A 105 -1.72 9.34 4.66
CA GLY A 105 -1.50 8.55 3.45
C GLY A 105 -0.38 9.08 2.55
N ALA A 106 0.20 8.20 1.74
CA ALA A 106 1.24 8.48 0.76
C ALA A 106 1.00 7.70 -0.55
N PHE A 107 1.01 8.39 -1.67
CA PHE A 107 0.97 7.84 -3.01
C PHE A 107 2.38 7.69 -3.59
N LEU A 108 2.74 6.47 -3.97
CA LEU A 108 4.00 6.10 -4.58
C LEU A 108 3.86 6.13 -6.10
N ARG A 109 4.63 7.00 -6.76
CA ARG A 109 4.51 7.29 -8.19
C ARG A 109 5.09 6.18 -9.07
N ASP A 110 6.30 5.71 -8.77
CA ASP A 110 6.97 4.64 -9.54
C ASP A 110 6.15 3.34 -9.46
N GLU A 111 5.71 2.99 -8.26
CA GLU A 111 4.96 1.75 -8.03
C GLU A 111 3.44 1.91 -8.30
N ARG A 112 2.96 3.14 -8.52
CA ARG A 112 1.54 3.50 -8.76
C ARG A 112 0.59 3.00 -7.68
N VAL A 113 0.97 3.24 -6.44
CA VAL A 113 0.29 2.69 -5.27
C VAL A 113 -0.09 3.78 -4.29
N LEU A 114 -1.29 3.71 -3.73
CA LEU A 114 -1.63 4.44 -2.52
C LEU A 114 -1.31 3.62 -1.26
N ILE A 115 -0.63 4.24 -0.31
CA ILE A 115 -0.42 3.79 1.07
C ILE A 115 -1.32 4.64 1.98
N VAL A 116 -2.16 4.01 2.80
CA VAL A 116 -3.00 4.67 3.82
C VAL A 116 -2.67 4.11 5.19
#